data_AF-A0A955QK83-F1
#
_entry.id   AF-A0A955QK83-F1
#
_cell.length_a   1.000
_cell.length_b   1.000
_cell.length_c   1.000
_cell.angle_alpha   90.00
_cell.angle_beta   90.00
_cell.angle_gamma   90.00
#
_symmetry.space_group_name_H-M   'P 1'
#
loop_
_entity.id
_entity.type
_entity.pdbx_description
1 polymer ?
#
loop_
_entity_poly.entity_id
_entity_poly.type
_entity_poly.pdbx_seq_one_letter_code
_entity_poly.pdbx_strand_id
1 'polypeptide(L)'
;VKMGREHIVHPEVGQATQIVKFNEEAAVQSEISILSSRELIRRVVKTLGVEKMYPELLDPSLNLRDPLEVAVSNFSKDLTSTPIKGANVIEITYGNPRPKVAAEALNLLIEFLKEKHLQIYSDPNTSFLSDQLKVYQNQLEASEKELQEFNRKHDLSSPIEDQQKRLLDQRTQLDTSYKLTKNQIQGLQSRILSIEAQMKTIPKEMALSRTETEGTLAKAKADLFELRRKEQNLLTRYTPESFPVKNLRNEIALIETFINEEENQGDRNNSVTSGKNPVYQKLEMDWFGARSELETLEASSQAISLQIEDLDRKLQRLDELNKELMILARHKDAAGQNYNLYLHRVEEAKVSEKMDQLKMSNISVIQHAETPTGRAGRSPNLILILGAILGILAGIGTGLLLEFFEGAYTRPEQAASDLNLPLLASFSQKL
;
A
#
# COMPACT_ATOMS: atom_id res chain seq x y z
N VAL A 1 -33.14 -25.24 -1.84
CA VAL A 1 -31.75 -25.24 -1.34
C VAL A 1 -31.35 -23.78 -1.14
N LYS A 2 -31.04 -23.37 0.10
CA LYS A 2 -30.48 -22.02 0.35
C LYS A 2 -28.96 -22.10 0.21
N MET A 3 -28.33 -21.01 -0.21
CA MET A 3 -26.88 -20.92 -0.32
C MET A 3 -26.22 -21.13 1.04
N GLY A 4 -25.39 -22.17 1.16
CA GLY A 4 -24.64 -22.45 2.38
C GLY A 4 -23.21 -21.97 2.35
N ARG A 5 -22.58 -22.12 3.52
CA ARG A 5 -21.26 -21.58 3.83
C ARG A 5 -20.16 -22.35 3.11
N GLU A 6 -20.44 -23.60 2.73
CA GLU A 6 -19.65 -24.50 1.89
C GLU A 6 -19.37 -23.96 0.47
N HIS A 7 -20.08 -22.89 0.08
CA HIS A 7 -19.99 -22.28 -1.23
C HIS A 7 -19.24 -20.94 -1.24
N ILE A 8 -18.78 -20.49 -0.07
CA ILE A 8 -18.02 -19.26 0.10
C ILE A 8 -16.54 -19.61 0.21
N VAL A 9 -15.74 -19.25 -0.79
CA VAL A 9 -14.28 -19.37 -0.73
C VAL A 9 -13.75 -18.26 0.18
N HIS A 10 -13.11 -18.62 1.28
CA HIS A 10 -12.53 -17.66 2.22
C HIS A 10 -11.08 -17.37 1.80
N PRO A 11 -10.74 -16.15 1.36
CA PRO A 11 -9.38 -15.83 0.97
C PRO A 11 -8.42 -15.95 2.16
N GLU A 12 -7.19 -16.35 1.87
CA GLU A 12 -6.07 -16.28 2.82
C GLU A 12 -5.39 -14.90 2.74
N VAL A 13 -4.77 -14.44 3.83
CA VAL A 13 -4.04 -13.14 3.83
C VAL A 13 -2.98 -13.17 2.73
N GLY A 14 -3.03 -12.21 1.81
CA GLY A 14 -2.07 -12.07 0.71
C GLY A 14 -2.47 -12.74 -0.61
N GLN A 15 -3.56 -13.51 -0.65
CA GLN A 15 -4.15 -13.93 -1.93
C GLN A 15 -5.14 -12.87 -2.41
N ALA A 16 -4.96 -12.40 -3.65
CA ALA A 16 -5.94 -11.54 -4.31
C ALA A 16 -7.31 -12.21 -4.23
N THR A 17 -8.34 -11.45 -3.90
CA THR A 17 -9.74 -11.86 -3.87
C THR A 17 -10.14 -12.34 -5.27
N GLN A 18 -9.83 -13.58 -5.60
CA GLN A 18 -10.48 -14.27 -6.69
C GLN A 18 -11.89 -14.54 -6.20
N ILE A 19 -12.79 -13.60 -6.51
CA ILE A 19 -14.23 -13.85 -6.51
C ILE A 19 -14.44 -14.91 -7.59
N VAL A 20 -14.22 -16.18 -7.25
CA VAL A 20 -14.65 -17.28 -8.09
C VAL A 20 -16.17 -17.14 -8.13
N LYS A 21 -16.70 -16.74 -9.29
CA LYS A 21 -18.15 -16.64 -9.50
C LYS A 21 -18.76 -17.99 -9.14
N PHE A 22 -19.50 -18.00 -8.05
CA PHE A 22 -20.17 -19.17 -7.55
C PHE A 22 -21.14 -19.69 -8.62
N ASN A 23 -21.07 -21.00 -8.89
CA ASN A 23 -21.95 -21.65 -9.85
C ASN A 23 -23.15 -22.25 -9.11
N GLU A 24 -24.24 -21.49 -9.02
CA GLU A 24 -25.49 -21.91 -8.36
C GLU A 24 -26.03 -23.23 -8.94
N GLU A 25 -25.87 -23.44 -10.25
CA GLU A 25 -26.29 -24.67 -10.92
C GLU A 25 -25.48 -25.88 -10.44
N ALA A 26 -24.17 -25.70 -10.18
CA ALA A 26 -23.32 -26.78 -9.71
C ALA A 26 -23.68 -27.22 -8.28
N ALA A 27 -24.09 -26.29 -7.41
CA ALA A 27 -24.54 -26.60 -6.06
C ALA A 27 -25.85 -27.40 -6.05
N VAL A 28 -26.85 -26.94 -6.82
CA VAL A 28 -28.12 -27.67 -6.98
C VAL A 28 -27.88 -29.06 -7.59
N GLN A 29 -26.98 -29.17 -8.57
CA GLN A 29 -26.63 -30.45 -9.17
C GLN A 29 -25.94 -31.39 -8.19
N SER A 30 -25.07 -30.87 -7.32
CA SER A 30 -24.40 -31.65 -6.27
C SER A 30 -25.41 -32.25 -5.29
N GLU A 31 -26.39 -31.45 -4.85
CA GLU A 31 -27.48 -31.94 -3.99
C GLU A 31 -28.33 -33.01 -4.67
N ILE A 32 -28.62 -32.87 -5.98
CA ILE A 32 -29.31 -33.90 -6.76
C ILE A 32 -28.49 -35.20 -6.82
N SER A 33 -27.16 -35.10 -6.96
CA SER A 33 -26.27 -36.27 -6.95
C SER A 33 -26.21 -36.95 -5.58
N ILE A 34 -26.20 -36.18 -4.49
CA ILE A 34 -26.26 -36.73 -3.12
C ILE A 34 -27.61 -37.42 -2.90
N LEU A 35 -28.72 -36.78 -3.28
CA LEU A 35 -30.07 -37.29 -3.15
C LEU A 35 -30.28 -38.61 -3.91
N SER A 36 -29.75 -38.70 -5.13
CA SER A 36 -29.81 -39.90 -5.97
C SER A 36 -28.75 -40.96 -5.61
N SER A 37 -27.96 -40.74 -4.56
CA SER A 37 -26.95 -41.70 -4.13
C SER A 37 -27.57 -43.02 -3.67
N ARG A 38 -26.95 -44.12 -4.10
CA ARG A 38 -27.39 -45.48 -3.73
C ARG A 38 -27.37 -45.71 -2.22
N GLU A 39 -26.46 -45.05 -1.50
CA GLU A 39 -26.35 -45.15 -0.04
C GLU A 39 -27.61 -44.63 0.67
N LEU A 40 -28.09 -43.43 0.30
CA LEU A 40 -29.30 -42.84 0.88
C LEU A 40 -30.54 -43.67 0.52
N ILE A 41 -30.68 -44.04 -0.74
CA ILE A 41 -31.79 -44.88 -1.21
C ILE A 41 -31.82 -46.21 -0.45
N ARG A 42 -30.67 -46.87 -0.30
CA ARG A 42 -30.57 -48.12 0.47
C ARG A 42 -30.97 -47.93 1.92
N ARG A 43 -30.60 -46.81 2.53
CA ARG A 43 -30.99 -46.48 3.91
C ARG A 43 -32.51 -46.30 4.03
N VAL A 44 -33.17 -45.64 3.07
CA VAL A 44 -34.64 -45.50 3.02
C VAL A 44 -35.32 -46.86 2.89
N VAL A 45 -34.93 -47.66 1.89
CA VAL A 45 -35.52 -48.99 1.63
C VAL A 45 -35.34 -49.92 2.82
N LYS A 46 -34.18 -49.87 3.49
CA LYS A 46 -33.91 -50.65 4.71
C LYS A 46 -34.80 -50.21 5.88
N THR A 47 -35.04 -48.91 6.03
CA THR A 47 -35.82 -48.34 7.15
C THR A 47 -37.32 -48.59 7.00
N LEU A 48 -37.86 -48.45 5.78
CA LEU A 48 -39.26 -48.74 5.49
C LEU A 48 -39.54 -50.24 5.28
N GLY A 49 -38.51 -50.98 4.88
CA GLY A 49 -38.58 -52.42 4.64
C GLY A 49 -39.06 -52.76 3.24
N VAL A 50 -38.44 -53.78 2.64
CA VAL A 50 -38.81 -54.30 1.31
C VAL A 50 -40.27 -54.79 1.29
N GLU A 51 -40.75 -55.36 2.40
CA GLU A 51 -42.13 -55.84 2.58
C GLU A 51 -43.20 -54.76 2.33
N LYS A 52 -42.94 -53.54 2.80
CA LYS A 52 -43.90 -52.44 2.70
C LYS A 52 -43.84 -51.77 1.34
N MET A 53 -42.66 -51.64 0.75
CA MET A 53 -42.46 -50.92 -0.50
C MET A 53 -42.68 -51.78 -1.74
N TYR A 54 -42.20 -53.02 -1.71
CA TYR A 54 -42.15 -53.93 -2.84
C TYR A 54 -42.43 -55.38 -2.37
N PRO A 55 -43.67 -55.67 -1.91
CA PRO A 55 -44.05 -57.00 -1.42
C PRO A 55 -43.86 -58.11 -2.47
N GLU A 56 -44.00 -57.75 -3.75
CA GLU A 56 -43.86 -58.65 -4.89
C GLU A 56 -42.45 -59.24 -4.95
N LEU A 57 -41.42 -58.50 -4.53
CA LEU A 57 -40.02 -58.95 -4.53
C LEU A 57 -39.72 -60.00 -3.45
N LEU A 58 -40.68 -60.29 -2.57
CA LEU A 58 -40.54 -61.32 -1.54
C LEU A 58 -41.23 -62.63 -1.93
N ASP A 59 -41.78 -62.71 -3.14
CA ASP A 59 -42.31 -63.96 -3.68
C ASP A 59 -41.15 -64.97 -3.84
N PRO A 60 -41.19 -66.14 -3.16
CA PRO A 60 -40.16 -67.16 -3.26
C PRO A 60 -39.95 -67.68 -4.70
N SER A 61 -40.94 -67.53 -5.58
CA SER A 61 -40.85 -67.96 -6.98
C SER A 61 -39.89 -67.12 -7.83
N LEU A 62 -39.57 -65.89 -7.41
CA LEU A 62 -38.69 -64.99 -8.15
C LEU A 62 -37.19 -65.31 -8.03
N ASN A 63 -36.79 -66.19 -7.10
CA ASN A 63 -35.39 -66.60 -6.87
C ASN A 63 -34.39 -65.42 -6.79
N LEU A 64 -34.77 -64.33 -6.12
CA LEU A 64 -33.94 -63.14 -6.01
C LEU A 64 -32.79 -63.36 -5.01
N ARG A 65 -31.54 -63.16 -5.46
CA ARG A 65 -30.34 -63.32 -4.63
C ARG A 65 -30.26 -62.30 -3.49
N ASP A 66 -30.72 -61.07 -3.74
CA ASP A 66 -30.82 -60.01 -2.74
C ASP A 66 -32.03 -59.11 -3.05
N PRO A 67 -33.20 -59.35 -2.40
CA PRO A 67 -34.40 -58.54 -2.59
C PRO A 67 -34.20 -57.06 -2.24
N LEU A 68 -33.28 -56.74 -1.33
CA LEU A 68 -33.00 -55.35 -0.93
C LEU A 68 -32.32 -54.57 -2.06
N GLU A 69 -31.34 -55.17 -2.74
CA GLU A 69 -30.63 -54.51 -3.83
C GLU A 69 -31.51 -54.29 -5.07
N VAL A 70 -32.43 -55.22 -5.31
CA VAL A 70 -33.43 -55.07 -6.37
C VAL A 70 -34.43 -53.96 -6.03
N ALA A 71 -34.87 -53.89 -4.77
CA ALA A 71 -35.71 -52.80 -4.29
C ALA A 71 -35.02 -51.43 -4.38
N VAL A 72 -33.72 -51.35 -4.08
CA VAL A 72 -32.90 -50.13 -4.26
C VAL A 72 -32.80 -49.74 -5.73
N SER A 73 -32.61 -50.71 -6.64
CA SER A 73 -32.57 -50.43 -8.07
C SER A 73 -33.92 -49.93 -8.59
N ASN A 74 -35.04 -50.51 -8.14
CA ASN A 74 -36.37 -50.06 -8.53
C ASN A 74 -36.65 -48.66 -7.99
N PHE A 75 -36.33 -48.41 -6.72
CA PHE A 75 -36.46 -47.08 -6.11
C PHE A 75 -35.68 -46.02 -6.90
N SER A 76 -34.44 -46.31 -7.28
CA SER A 76 -33.60 -45.39 -8.06
C SER A 76 -34.14 -45.12 -9.46
N LYS A 77 -34.84 -46.07 -10.09
CA LYS A 77 -35.47 -45.88 -11.41
C LYS A 77 -36.73 -45.02 -11.32
N ASP A 78 -37.50 -45.19 -10.24
CA ASP A 78 -38.77 -44.51 -10.01
C ASP A 78 -38.61 -43.13 -9.35
N LEU A 79 -37.39 -42.77 -8.94
CA LEU A 79 -37.04 -41.47 -8.38
C LEU A 79 -36.53 -40.52 -9.48
N THR A 80 -37.21 -39.40 -9.64
CA THR A 80 -36.79 -38.33 -10.56
C THR A 80 -36.58 -37.04 -9.79
N SER A 81 -35.47 -36.36 -10.03
CA SER A 81 -35.14 -35.08 -9.40
C SER A 81 -34.83 -34.05 -10.47
N THR A 82 -35.64 -32.99 -10.52
CA THR A 82 -35.59 -31.98 -11.56
C THR A 82 -35.31 -30.60 -10.95
N PRO A 83 -34.22 -29.92 -11.36
CA PRO A 83 -33.98 -28.55 -10.93
C PRO A 83 -34.94 -27.59 -11.64
N ILE A 84 -35.52 -26.66 -10.89
CA ILE A 84 -36.37 -25.61 -11.47
C ILE A 84 -35.48 -24.49 -12.00
N LYS A 85 -35.51 -24.25 -13.32
CA LYS A 85 -34.67 -23.24 -13.97
C LYS A 85 -34.94 -21.84 -13.39
N GLY A 86 -33.88 -21.11 -13.05
CA GLY A 86 -33.97 -19.76 -12.49
C GLY A 86 -34.36 -19.70 -11.01
N ALA A 87 -34.42 -20.84 -10.31
CA ALA A 87 -34.68 -20.90 -8.88
C ALA A 87 -33.82 -21.98 -8.20
N ASN A 88 -33.45 -21.77 -6.94
CA ASN A 88 -32.70 -22.74 -6.13
C ASN A 88 -33.63 -23.80 -5.51
N VAL A 89 -34.47 -24.40 -6.35
CA VAL A 89 -35.53 -25.36 -5.96
C VAL A 89 -35.35 -26.65 -6.73
N ILE A 90 -35.43 -27.77 -6.02
CA ILE A 90 -35.39 -29.11 -6.57
C ILE A 90 -36.79 -29.69 -6.41
N GLU A 91 -37.41 -30.07 -7.51
CA GLU A 91 -38.62 -30.86 -7.51
C GLU A 91 -38.23 -32.34 -7.48
N ILE A 92 -38.76 -33.08 -6.50
CA ILE A 92 -38.44 -34.50 -6.32
C ILE A 92 -39.74 -35.27 -6.43
N THR A 93 -39.78 -36.20 -7.37
CA THR A 93 -40.93 -37.08 -7.61
C THR A 93 -40.49 -38.52 -7.42
N TYR A 94 -41.30 -39.30 -6.70
CA TYR A 94 -41.07 -40.72 -6.50
C TYR A 94 -42.33 -41.52 -6.84
N GLY A 95 -42.21 -42.46 -7.77
CA GLY A 95 -43.27 -43.38 -8.16
C GLY A 95 -43.28 -44.64 -7.28
N ASN A 96 -44.45 -45.01 -6.76
CA ASN A 96 -44.64 -46.33 -6.15
C ASN A 96 -46.10 -46.80 -6.33
N PRO A 97 -46.36 -48.10 -6.54
CA PRO A 97 -47.72 -48.64 -6.59
C PRO A 97 -48.58 -48.32 -5.36
N ARG A 98 -47.96 -48.08 -4.20
CA ARG A 98 -48.62 -47.74 -2.93
C ARG A 98 -48.44 -46.25 -2.61
N PRO A 99 -49.49 -45.41 -2.73
CA PRO A 99 -49.37 -43.95 -2.62
C PRO A 99 -48.95 -43.47 -1.22
N LYS A 100 -49.37 -44.17 -0.16
CA LYS A 100 -48.96 -43.87 1.23
C LYS A 100 -47.46 -44.11 1.44
N VAL A 101 -46.97 -45.22 0.92
CA VAL A 101 -45.57 -45.61 1.04
C VAL A 101 -44.68 -44.69 0.18
N ALA A 102 -45.16 -44.23 -0.97
CA ALA A 102 -44.46 -43.24 -1.79
C ALA A 102 -44.18 -41.94 -1.02
N ALA A 103 -45.22 -41.37 -0.38
CA ALA A 103 -45.10 -40.13 0.37
C ALA A 103 -44.18 -40.29 1.60
N GLU A 104 -44.34 -41.38 2.36
CA GLU A 104 -43.51 -41.68 3.52
C GLU A 104 -42.02 -41.85 3.13
N ALA A 105 -41.76 -42.55 2.02
CA ALA A 105 -40.41 -42.75 1.51
C ALA A 105 -39.73 -41.48 1.06
N LEU A 106 -40.47 -40.62 0.35
CA LEU A 106 -39.92 -39.37 -0.14
C LEU A 106 -39.60 -38.42 1.03
N ASN A 107 -40.50 -38.33 2.02
CA ASN A 107 -40.24 -37.55 3.23
C ASN A 107 -39.04 -38.10 4.02
N LEU A 108 -38.91 -39.42 4.14
CA LEU A 108 -37.78 -40.05 4.83
C LEU A 108 -36.45 -39.84 4.09
N LEU A 109 -36.46 -39.89 2.76
CA LEU A 109 -35.29 -39.59 1.92
C LEU A 109 -34.80 -38.16 2.16
N ILE A 110 -35.72 -37.19 2.26
CA ILE A 110 -35.40 -35.78 2.52
C ILE A 110 -34.77 -35.62 3.91
N GLU A 111 -35.26 -36.31 4.93
CA GLU A 111 -34.66 -36.27 6.27
C GLU A 111 -33.23 -36.86 6.28
N PHE A 112 -33.01 -38.00 5.60
CA PHE A 112 -31.66 -38.56 5.48
C PHE A 112 -30.73 -37.69 4.63
N LEU A 113 -31.24 -36.98 3.63
CA LEU A 113 -30.48 -36.00 2.88
C LEU A 113 -29.99 -34.87 3.79
N LYS A 114 -30.86 -34.30 4.63
CA LYS A 114 -30.46 -33.26 5.59
C LYS A 114 -29.37 -33.75 6.53
N GLU A 115 -29.49 -34.97 7.05
CA GLU A 115 -28.46 -35.59 7.89
C GLU A 115 -27.13 -35.76 7.15
N LYS A 116 -27.17 -36.27 5.92
CA LYS A 116 -25.96 -36.53 5.11
C LYS A 116 -25.29 -35.23 4.66
N HIS A 117 -26.07 -34.22 4.31
CA HIS A 117 -25.58 -32.89 3.99
C HIS A 117 -24.82 -32.31 5.19
N LEU A 118 -25.37 -32.38 6.40
CA LEU A 118 -24.64 -31.99 7.62
C LEU A 118 -23.35 -32.82 7.78
N GLN A 119 -23.38 -34.14 7.62
CA GLN A 119 -22.17 -34.96 7.75
C GLN A 119 -21.06 -34.63 6.73
N ILE A 120 -21.42 -34.26 5.50
CA ILE A 120 -20.46 -33.96 4.42
C ILE A 120 -19.89 -32.55 4.58
N TYR A 121 -20.71 -31.59 5.01
CA TYR A 121 -20.36 -30.16 5.03
C TYR A 121 -20.09 -29.60 6.44
N SER A 122 -20.29 -30.37 7.52
CA SER A 122 -19.84 -29.99 8.86
C SER A 122 -18.31 -29.90 8.86
N ASP A 123 -17.79 -28.71 9.17
CA ASP A 123 -16.37 -28.39 9.17
C ASP A 123 -15.68 -29.07 10.38
N PRO A 124 -14.90 -30.15 10.20
CA PRO A 124 -14.43 -30.97 11.33
C PRO A 124 -13.32 -30.33 12.16
N ASN A 125 -12.81 -29.17 11.73
CA ASN A 125 -11.50 -28.67 12.13
C ASN A 125 -11.55 -27.44 13.07
N THR A 126 -12.59 -27.30 13.90
CA THR A 126 -12.67 -26.26 14.94
C THR A 126 -11.48 -26.31 15.91
N SER A 127 -11.00 -27.50 16.25
CA SER A 127 -9.82 -27.69 17.11
C SER A 127 -8.54 -27.18 16.45
N PHE A 128 -8.31 -27.54 15.17
CA PHE A 128 -7.16 -27.06 14.40
C PHE A 128 -7.15 -25.54 14.26
N LEU A 129 -8.29 -24.92 13.93
CA LEU A 129 -8.40 -23.46 13.84
C LEU A 129 -8.13 -22.78 15.19
N SER A 130 -8.61 -23.38 16.29
CA SER A 130 -8.36 -22.88 17.64
C SER A 130 -6.89 -22.99 18.06
N ASP A 131 -6.21 -24.07 17.67
CA ASP A 131 -4.78 -24.24 17.93
C ASP A 131 -3.94 -23.27 17.09
N GLN A 132 -4.27 -23.06 15.82
CA GLN A 132 -3.63 -22.04 14.99
C GLN A 132 -3.85 -20.62 15.54
N LEU A 133 -5.04 -20.30 16.03
CA LEU A 133 -5.33 -19.02 16.67
C LEU A 133 -4.38 -18.75 17.84
N LYS A 134 -4.10 -19.75 18.69
CA LYS A 134 -3.12 -19.61 19.78
C LYS A 134 -1.71 -19.36 19.28
N VAL A 135 -1.31 -20.02 18.19
CA VAL A 135 0.01 -19.78 17.56
C VAL A 135 0.12 -18.33 17.10
N TYR A 136 -0.88 -17.83 16.37
CA TYR A 136 -0.89 -16.44 15.90
C TYR A 136 -1.01 -15.42 17.04
N GLN A 137 -1.75 -15.74 18.11
CA GLN A 137 -1.78 -14.92 19.32
C GLN A 137 -0.39 -14.79 19.93
N ASN A 138 0.32 -15.91 20.12
CA ASN A 138 1.68 -15.89 20.66
C ASN A 138 2.66 -15.13 19.77
N GLN A 139 2.52 -15.24 18.44
CA GLN A 139 3.32 -14.46 17.48
C GLN A 139 3.03 -12.97 17.57
N LEU A 140 1.76 -12.57 17.70
CA LEU A 140 1.38 -11.18 17.90
C LEU A 140 1.98 -10.63 19.21
N GLU A 141 1.76 -11.33 20.32
CA GLU A 141 2.33 -10.93 21.62
C GLU A 141 3.86 -10.83 21.60
N ALA A 142 4.53 -11.75 20.91
CA ALA A 142 5.99 -11.70 20.74
C ALA A 142 6.42 -10.46 19.93
N SER A 143 5.75 -10.19 18.80
CA SER A 143 6.06 -9.02 17.96
C SER A 143 5.77 -7.69 18.66
N GLU A 144 4.72 -7.63 19.49
CA GLU A 144 4.39 -6.45 20.29
C GLU A 144 5.43 -6.20 21.38
N LYS A 145 5.88 -7.27 22.07
CA LYS A 145 6.95 -7.19 23.05
C LYS A 145 8.26 -6.74 22.41
N GLU A 146 8.63 -7.29 21.25
CA GLU A 146 9.84 -6.92 20.54
C GLU A 146 9.82 -5.43 20.16
N LEU A 147 8.71 -4.93 19.60
CA LEU A 147 8.52 -3.51 19.31
C LEU A 147 8.61 -2.63 20.58
N GLN A 148 7.98 -3.07 21.68
CA GLN A 148 8.00 -2.33 22.94
C GLN A 148 9.39 -2.29 23.57
N GLU A 149 10.11 -3.41 23.55
CA GLU A 149 11.49 -3.50 24.03
C GLU A 149 12.43 -2.66 23.19
N PHE A 150 12.26 -2.64 21.86
CA PHE A 150 13.00 -1.77 20.96
C PHE A 150 12.77 -0.30 21.30
N ASN A 151 11.51 0.13 21.43
CA ASN A 151 11.18 1.51 21.80
C ASN A 151 11.76 1.90 23.17
N ARG A 152 11.71 0.99 24.15
CA ARG A 152 12.27 1.22 25.49
C ARG A 152 13.81 1.29 25.46
N LYS A 153 14.48 0.40 24.73
CA LYS A 153 15.94 0.32 24.64
C LYS A 153 16.55 1.57 23.98
N HIS A 154 15.81 2.18 23.06
CA HIS A 154 16.26 3.34 22.30
C HIS A 154 15.62 4.67 22.77
N ASP A 155 14.94 4.66 23.92
CA ASP A 155 14.25 5.83 24.50
C ASP A 155 13.30 6.54 23.50
N LEU A 156 12.68 5.76 22.61
CA LEU A 156 11.73 6.22 21.59
C LEU A 156 10.34 6.42 22.21
N SER A 157 10.27 7.16 23.31
CA SER A 157 9.01 7.46 24.01
C SER A 157 8.13 8.45 23.24
N SER A 158 8.71 9.16 22.27
CA SER A 158 8.02 10.06 21.34
C SER A 158 8.17 9.54 19.92
N PRO A 159 7.24 9.87 19.01
CA PRO A 159 7.37 9.54 17.59
C PRO A 159 8.75 9.94 17.05
N ILE A 160 9.42 9.00 16.38
CA ILE A 160 10.74 9.21 15.77
C ILE A 160 10.73 10.41 14.82
N GLU A 161 9.63 10.61 14.10
CA GLU A 161 9.42 11.70 13.16
C GLU A 161 9.55 13.09 13.83
N ASP A 162 9.00 13.23 15.04
CA ASP A 162 9.10 14.47 15.80
C ASP A 162 10.53 14.73 16.29
N GLN A 163 11.24 13.67 16.70
CA GLN A 163 12.66 13.79 17.09
C GLN A 163 13.52 14.18 15.89
N GLN A 164 13.31 13.54 14.74
CA GLN A 164 14.02 13.84 13.50
C GLN A 164 13.81 15.30 13.07
N LYS A 165 12.56 15.76 13.10
CA LYS A 165 12.21 17.14 12.74
C LYS A 165 12.92 18.15 13.64
N ARG A 166 12.91 17.94 14.96
CA ARG A 166 13.62 18.83 15.90
C ARG A 166 15.12 18.88 15.64
N LEU A 167 15.75 17.74 15.37
CA LEU A 167 17.19 17.70 15.05
C LEU A 167 17.48 18.39 13.71
N LEU A 168 16.63 18.23 12.70
CA LEU A 168 16.77 18.89 11.40
C LEU A 168 16.60 20.41 11.53
N ASP A 169 15.65 20.87 12.35
CA ASP A 169 15.46 22.29 12.65
C ASP A 169 16.70 22.88 13.34
N GLN A 170 17.25 22.19 14.36
CA GLN A 170 18.50 22.57 15.02
C GLN A 170 19.68 22.61 14.04
N ARG A 171 19.80 21.61 13.16
CA ARG A 171 20.84 21.53 12.14
C ARG A 171 20.73 22.69 11.15
N THR A 172 19.51 23.07 10.76
CA THR A 172 19.25 24.21 9.87
C THR A 172 19.62 25.54 10.53
N GLN A 173 19.33 25.70 11.82
CA GLN A 173 19.74 26.88 12.60
C GLN A 173 21.26 27.00 12.69
N LEU A 174 21.97 25.91 13.03
CA LEU A 174 23.43 25.90 13.09
C LEU A 174 24.08 26.10 11.72
N ASP A 175 23.53 25.52 10.65
CA ASP A 175 24.01 25.73 9.29
C ASP A 175 23.89 27.20 8.86
N THR A 176 22.78 27.85 9.22
CA THR A 176 22.58 29.29 9.00
C THR A 176 23.61 30.10 9.78
N SER A 177 23.81 29.78 11.06
CA SER A 177 24.82 30.47 11.90
C SER A 177 26.23 30.26 11.36
N TYR A 178 26.58 29.05 10.93
CA TYR A 178 27.88 28.72 10.35
C TYR A 178 28.15 29.54 9.08
N LYS A 179 27.17 29.63 8.17
CA LYS A 179 27.26 30.44 6.94
C LYS A 179 27.44 31.92 7.25
N LEU A 180 26.69 32.46 8.21
CA LEU A 180 26.83 33.85 8.65
C LEU A 180 28.23 34.12 9.21
N THR A 181 28.73 33.26 10.10
CA THR A 181 30.08 33.37 10.67
C THR A 181 31.16 33.26 9.59
N LYS A 182 31.02 32.35 8.62
CA LYS A 182 31.95 32.24 7.49
C LYS A 182 31.98 33.50 6.62
N ASN A 183 30.82 34.11 6.37
CA ASN A 183 30.76 35.39 5.64
C ASN A 183 31.45 36.53 6.42
N GLN A 184 31.29 36.57 7.75
CA GLN A 184 31.99 37.55 8.59
C GLN A 184 33.51 37.35 8.58
N ILE A 185 33.98 36.09 8.68
CA ILE A 185 35.40 35.72 8.55
C ILE A 185 35.96 36.24 7.22
N GLN A 186 35.28 35.98 6.10
CA GLN A 186 35.72 36.43 4.78
C GLN A 186 35.75 37.97 4.67
N GLY A 187 34.79 38.65 5.29
CA GLY A 187 34.78 40.12 5.39
C GLY A 187 35.96 40.67 6.17
N LEU A 188 36.28 40.08 7.34
CA LEU A 188 37.43 40.48 8.16
C LEU A 188 38.77 40.20 7.47
N GLN A 189 38.92 39.03 6.84
CA GLN A 189 40.11 38.71 6.05
C GLN A 189 40.33 39.75 4.94
N SER A 190 39.27 40.15 4.22
CA SER A 190 39.35 41.19 3.19
C SER A 190 39.72 42.56 3.77
N ARG A 191 39.20 42.91 4.95
CA ARG A 191 39.54 44.15 5.66
C ARG A 191 40.99 44.16 6.13
N ILE A 192 41.48 43.06 6.69
CA ILE A 192 42.88 42.91 7.10
C ILE A 192 43.81 43.13 5.91
N LEU A 193 43.54 42.50 4.76
CA LEU A 193 44.32 42.68 3.54
C LEU A 193 44.33 44.14 3.06
N SER A 194 43.20 44.85 3.17
CA SER A 194 43.11 46.27 2.83
C SER A 194 43.95 47.15 3.78
N ILE A 195 43.88 46.90 5.09
CA ILE A 195 44.68 47.61 6.10
C ILE A 195 46.17 47.36 5.87
N GLU A 196 46.57 46.11 5.63
CA GLU A 196 47.96 45.76 5.32
C GLU A 196 48.49 46.47 4.06
N ALA A 197 47.65 46.61 3.02
CA ALA A 197 48.00 47.37 1.82
C ALA A 197 48.21 48.87 2.13
N GLN A 198 47.37 49.47 2.97
CA GLN A 198 47.51 50.88 3.40
C GLN A 198 48.74 51.10 4.29
N MET A 199 49.06 50.15 5.17
CA MET A 199 50.26 50.21 6.03
C MET A 199 51.56 50.09 5.23
N LYS A 200 51.55 49.55 4.01
CA LYS A 200 52.72 49.53 3.11
C LYS A 200 52.97 50.88 2.43
N THR A 201 51.93 51.69 2.22
CA THR A 201 52.05 53.00 1.55
C THR A 201 52.27 54.14 2.55
N ILE A 202 51.83 53.99 3.79
CA ILE A 202 51.96 55.01 4.84
C ILE A 202 53.23 54.76 5.67
N PRO A 203 54.16 55.73 5.76
CA PRO A 203 55.39 55.57 6.54
C PRO A 203 55.11 55.50 8.05
N LYS A 204 55.87 54.64 8.74
CA LYS A 204 55.78 54.39 10.19
C LYS A 204 56.10 55.61 11.05
N GLU A 205 56.96 56.47 10.54
CA GLU A 205 57.41 57.68 11.22
C GLU A 205 57.12 58.90 10.36
N MET A 206 56.79 60.00 11.02
CA MET A 206 56.55 61.29 10.40
C MET A 206 57.54 62.30 10.99
N ALA A 207 58.09 63.16 10.16
CA ALA A 207 58.94 64.26 10.59
C ALA A 207 58.14 65.20 11.51
N LEU A 208 58.53 65.32 12.78
CA LEU A 208 58.03 66.37 13.65
C LEU A 208 58.87 67.62 13.38
N SER A 209 58.40 68.52 12.52
CA SER A 209 59.01 69.85 12.44
C SER A 209 58.77 70.59 13.75
N ARG A 210 59.86 70.94 14.45
CA ARG A 210 59.83 71.75 15.67
C ARG A 210 59.55 73.20 15.29
N THR A 211 58.29 73.61 15.32
CA THR A 211 57.77 74.93 14.89
C THR A 211 58.16 76.11 15.81
N GLU A 212 59.32 76.06 16.48
CA GLU A 212 59.76 77.17 17.36
C GLU A 212 60.94 77.97 16.78
N THR A 213 61.88 77.34 16.06
CA THR A 213 63.07 78.02 15.48
C THR A 213 62.84 78.61 14.08
N GLU A 214 61.87 78.10 13.32
CA GLU A 214 61.55 78.63 11.98
C GLU A 214 60.89 80.02 12.06
N GLY A 215 60.11 80.29 13.11
CA GLY A 215 59.42 81.56 13.31
C GLY A 215 60.35 82.72 13.69
N THR A 216 61.43 82.45 14.44
CA THR A 216 62.42 83.47 14.84
C THR A 216 63.34 83.85 13.68
N LEU A 217 63.78 82.87 12.88
CA LEU A 217 64.59 83.13 11.69
C LEU A 217 63.80 83.87 10.60
N ALA A 218 62.56 83.46 10.34
CA ALA A 218 61.69 84.15 9.39
C ALA A 218 61.41 85.60 9.81
N LYS A 219 61.21 85.85 11.12
CA LYS A 219 61.02 87.19 11.68
C LYS A 219 62.30 88.04 11.58
N ALA A 220 63.47 87.48 11.89
CA ALA A 220 64.75 88.18 11.75
C ALA A 220 65.04 88.58 10.29
N LYS A 221 64.75 87.69 9.32
CA LYS A 221 64.88 88.00 7.88
C LYS A 221 63.92 89.12 7.44
N ALA A 222 62.71 89.18 7.99
CA ALA A 222 61.76 90.27 7.75
C ALA A 222 62.22 91.60 8.38
N ASP A 223 62.72 91.57 9.62
CA ASP A 223 63.24 92.75 10.31
C ASP A 223 64.48 93.33 9.59
N LEU A 224 65.37 92.47 9.09
CA LEU A 224 66.52 92.89 8.28
C LEU A 224 66.09 93.65 7.01
N PHE A 225 65.08 93.16 6.30
CA PHE A 225 64.54 93.83 5.12
C PHE A 225 64.01 95.22 5.45
N GLU A 226 63.28 95.36 6.56
CA GLU A 226 62.77 96.64 7.03
C GLU A 226 63.87 97.62 7.44
N LEU A 227 64.92 97.15 8.13
CA LEU A 227 66.07 98.00 8.49
C LEU A 227 66.84 98.46 7.26
N ARG A 228 67.08 97.60 6.27
CA ARG A 228 67.72 98.00 5.00
C ARG A 228 66.89 99.02 4.23
N ARG A 229 65.56 98.91 4.26
CA ARG A 229 64.67 99.93 3.68
C ARG A 229 64.78 101.27 4.41
N LYS A 230 64.86 101.26 5.74
CA LYS A 230 65.11 102.47 6.55
C LYS A 230 66.47 103.09 6.25
N GLU A 231 67.50 102.29 6.01
CA GLU A 231 68.83 102.75 5.63
C GLU A 231 68.78 103.52 4.31
N GLN A 232 68.11 102.95 3.31
CA GLN A 232 67.97 103.59 1.99
C GLN A 232 67.21 104.91 2.07
N ASN A 233 66.19 104.99 2.92
CA ASN A 233 65.50 106.26 3.19
C ASN A 233 66.40 107.28 3.92
N LEU A 234 67.20 106.85 4.90
CA LEU A 234 68.13 107.75 5.60
C LEU A 234 69.23 108.27 4.67
N LEU A 235 69.73 107.44 3.76
CA LEU A 235 70.74 107.82 2.77
C LEU A 235 70.25 108.84 1.74
N THR A 236 68.93 109.06 1.61
CA THR A 236 68.39 110.18 0.79
C THR A 236 68.58 111.55 1.46
N ARG A 237 68.76 111.59 2.79
CA ARG A 237 68.80 112.84 3.58
C ARG A 237 70.11 113.03 4.35
N TYR A 238 70.85 111.96 4.60
CA TYR A 238 72.08 111.97 5.38
C TYR A 238 73.23 111.32 4.61
N THR A 239 74.45 111.76 4.87
CA THR A 239 75.64 111.15 4.28
C THR A 239 75.92 109.77 4.90
N PRO A 240 76.61 108.87 4.17
CA PRO A 240 76.94 107.53 4.66
C PRO A 240 77.71 107.50 5.99
N GLU A 241 78.40 108.61 6.32
CA GLU A 241 79.22 108.74 7.54
C GLU A 241 78.47 109.35 8.75
N SER A 242 77.20 109.70 8.58
CA SER A 242 76.39 110.32 9.64
C SER A 242 76.07 109.35 10.78
N PHE A 243 75.98 109.87 12.02
CA PHE A 243 75.71 109.08 13.22
C PHE A 243 74.42 108.22 13.13
N PRO A 244 73.28 108.71 12.58
CA PRO A 244 72.08 107.89 12.44
C PRO A 244 72.25 106.72 11.46
N VAL A 245 73.00 106.90 10.37
CA VAL A 245 73.27 105.84 9.39
C VAL A 245 74.21 104.79 9.98
N LYS A 246 75.25 105.21 10.72
CA LYS A 246 76.16 104.28 11.41
C LYS A 246 75.44 103.43 12.45
N ASN A 247 74.56 104.01 13.26
CA ASN A 247 73.79 103.25 14.24
C ASN A 247 72.87 102.23 13.58
N LEU A 248 72.18 102.61 12.50
CA LEU A 248 71.33 101.69 11.77
C LEU A 248 72.13 100.57 11.09
N ARG A 249 73.32 100.88 10.55
CA ARG A 249 74.23 99.87 10.01
C ARG A 249 74.72 98.89 11.06
N ASN A 250 74.98 99.37 12.29
CA ASN A 250 75.35 98.49 13.39
C ASN A 250 74.18 97.57 13.77
N GLU A 251 72.94 98.07 13.75
CA GLU A 251 71.73 97.28 14.00
C GLU A 251 71.47 96.24 12.90
N ILE A 252 71.67 96.63 11.63
CA ILE A 252 71.67 95.71 10.48
C ILE A 252 72.74 94.64 10.64
N ALA A 253 73.97 95.03 10.99
CA ALA A 253 75.07 94.10 11.19
C ALA A 253 74.77 93.10 12.31
N LEU A 254 74.16 93.54 13.41
CA LEU A 254 73.75 92.66 14.51
C LEU A 254 72.70 91.62 14.07
N ILE A 255 71.70 92.04 13.29
CA ILE A 255 70.68 91.12 12.77
C ILE A 255 71.26 90.21 11.70
N GLU A 256 72.17 90.70 10.84
CA GLU A 256 72.88 89.87 9.87
C GLU A 256 73.79 88.83 10.53
N THR A 257 74.49 89.19 11.61
CA THR A 257 75.26 88.22 12.40
C THR A 257 74.35 87.19 13.04
N PHE A 258 73.21 87.60 13.60
CA PHE A 258 72.22 86.68 14.16
C PHE A 258 71.65 85.72 13.11
N ILE A 259 71.27 86.22 11.93
CA ILE A 259 70.79 85.37 10.81
C ILE A 259 71.88 84.40 10.35
N ASN A 260 73.11 84.87 10.17
CA ASN A 260 74.23 84.01 9.75
C ASN A 260 74.60 82.97 10.83
N GLU A 261 74.50 83.31 12.11
CA GLU A 261 74.73 82.38 13.21
C GLU A 261 73.61 81.32 13.27
N GLU A 262 72.35 81.70 13.14
CA GLU A 262 71.21 80.78 13.10
C GLU A 262 71.21 79.92 11.82
N GLU A 263 71.61 80.46 10.66
CA GLU A 263 71.67 79.74 9.39
C GLU A 263 72.86 78.75 9.36
N ASN A 264 74.02 79.12 9.91
CA ASN A 264 75.16 78.20 10.07
C ASN A 264 74.96 77.17 11.20
N GLN A 265 74.16 77.47 12.22
CA GLN A 265 73.72 76.47 13.21
C GLN A 265 72.62 75.54 12.66
N GLY A 266 71.81 76.02 11.71
CA GLY A 266 70.76 75.26 11.02
C GLY A 266 71.27 74.08 10.20
N ASP A 267 72.47 74.17 9.61
CA ASP A 267 73.06 73.10 8.78
C ASP A 267 73.59 71.90 9.60
N ARG A 268 73.79 72.05 10.91
CA ARG A 268 74.30 70.96 11.78
C ARG A 268 73.23 70.29 12.63
N ASN A 269 72.00 70.80 12.63
CA ASN A 269 70.93 70.35 13.50
C ASN A 269 69.64 69.97 12.75
N ASN A 270 69.77 69.39 11.55
CA ASN A 270 68.67 68.68 10.91
C ASN A 270 68.44 67.30 11.56
N SER A 271 68.34 67.27 12.89
CA SER A 271 67.78 66.12 13.60
C SER A 271 66.28 66.24 13.47
N VAL A 272 65.74 65.72 12.35
CA VAL A 272 64.32 65.42 12.24
C VAL A 272 63.98 64.50 13.41
N THR A 273 63.34 65.02 14.45
CA THR A 273 62.78 64.17 15.49
C THR A 273 61.64 63.40 14.84
N SER A 274 61.89 62.14 14.51
CA SER A 274 60.89 61.24 13.95
C SER A 274 59.86 60.93 15.05
N GLY A 275 58.62 61.36 14.85
CA GLY A 275 57.48 60.97 15.68
C GLY A 275 56.82 59.73 15.10
N LYS A 276 56.25 58.87 15.95
CA LYS A 276 55.39 57.79 15.45
C LYS A 276 54.21 58.40 14.70
N ASN A 277 53.96 57.94 13.47
CA ASN A 277 52.86 58.46 12.66
C ASN A 277 51.51 58.05 13.30
N PRO A 278 50.65 59.00 13.73
CA PRO A 278 49.38 58.69 14.39
C PRO A 278 48.41 57.94 13.46
N VAL A 279 48.51 58.13 12.14
CA VAL A 279 47.72 57.40 11.14
C VAL A 279 48.17 55.94 11.08
N TYR A 280 49.48 55.69 11.12
CA TYR A 280 50.03 54.32 11.15
C TYR A 280 49.64 53.60 12.44
N GLN A 281 49.73 54.26 13.61
CA GLN A 281 49.29 53.68 14.88
C GLN A 281 47.81 53.30 14.88
N LYS A 282 46.96 54.13 14.28
CA LYS A 282 45.53 53.81 14.17
C LYS A 282 45.30 52.58 13.30
N LEU A 283 45.97 52.48 12.15
CA LEU A 283 45.89 51.32 11.28
C LEU A 283 46.43 50.05 11.95
N GLU A 284 47.49 50.16 12.74
CA GLU A 284 48.05 49.06 13.53
C GLU A 284 47.05 48.57 14.58
N MET A 285 46.39 49.48 15.31
CA MET A 285 45.32 49.14 16.26
C MET A 285 44.12 48.49 15.56
N ASP A 286 43.69 49.03 14.41
CA ASP A 286 42.61 48.45 13.60
C ASP A 286 42.96 47.05 13.07
N TRP A 287 44.23 46.83 12.69
CA TRP A 287 44.73 45.52 12.27
C TRP A 287 44.72 44.51 13.42
N PHE A 288 45.24 44.87 14.59
CA PHE A 288 45.22 44.01 15.77
C PHE A 288 43.79 43.67 16.21
N GLY A 289 42.88 44.65 16.18
CA GLY A 289 41.46 44.44 16.46
C GLY A 289 40.82 43.46 15.47
N ALA A 290 40.99 43.69 14.17
CA ALA A 290 40.44 42.82 13.13
C ALA A 290 41.03 41.39 13.17
N ARG A 291 42.33 41.26 13.49
CA ARG A 291 43.02 39.97 13.65
C ARG A 291 42.45 39.18 14.83
N SER A 292 42.26 39.83 15.98
CA SER A 292 41.70 39.20 17.17
C SER A 292 40.24 38.77 16.96
N GLU A 293 39.44 39.59 16.27
CA GLU A 293 38.07 39.26 15.92
C GLU A 293 38.01 38.07 14.94
N LEU A 294 38.91 38.04 13.95
CA LEU A 294 39.03 36.93 13.00
C LEU A 294 39.31 35.62 13.73
N GLU A 295 40.30 35.59 14.62
CA GLU A 295 40.66 34.39 15.40
C GLU A 295 39.48 33.90 16.25
N THR A 296 38.73 34.83 16.86
CA THR A 296 37.53 34.52 17.64
C THR A 296 36.43 33.89 16.77
N LEU A 297 36.16 34.46 15.59
CA LEU A 297 35.16 33.93 14.67
C LEU A 297 35.59 32.60 14.05
N GLU A 298 36.87 32.40 13.76
CA GLU A 298 37.42 31.13 13.29
C GLU A 298 37.22 30.02 14.34
N ALA A 299 37.52 30.30 15.61
CA ALA A 299 37.26 29.38 16.70
C ALA A 299 35.75 29.07 16.85
N SER A 300 34.89 30.08 16.74
CA SER A 300 33.43 29.90 16.76
C SER A 300 32.93 29.05 15.59
N SER A 301 33.43 29.31 14.37
CA SER A 301 33.11 28.53 13.16
C SER A 301 33.49 27.07 13.33
N GLN A 302 34.66 26.79 13.91
CA GLN A 302 35.10 25.42 14.21
C GLN A 302 34.18 24.74 15.23
N ALA A 303 33.80 25.44 16.30
CA ALA A 303 32.89 24.90 17.31
C ALA A 303 31.50 24.58 16.72
N ILE A 304 30.95 25.47 15.88
CA ILE A 304 29.67 25.23 15.20
C ILE A 304 29.79 24.04 14.23
N SER A 305 30.90 23.92 13.49
CA SER A 305 31.13 22.79 12.58
C SER A 305 31.11 21.44 13.30
N LEU A 306 31.74 21.36 14.48
CA LEU A 306 31.73 20.14 15.30
C LEU A 306 30.32 19.80 15.82
N GLN A 307 29.50 20.81 16.15
CA GLN A 307 28.11 20.60 16.55
C GLN A 307 27.24 20.12 15.38
N ILE A 308 27.45 20.64 14.17
CA ILE A 308 26.76 20.16 12.97
C ILE A 308 27.12 18.69 12.72
N GLU A 309 28.39 18.32 12.81
CA GLU A 309 28.83 16.94 12.63
C GLU A 309 28.22 15.97 13.67
N ASP A 310 28.08 16.41 14.92
CA ASP A 310 27.40 15.65 15.97
C ASP A 310 25.90 15.48 15.68
N LEU A 311 25.23 16.53 15.20
CA LEU A 311 23.82 16.45 14.79
C LEU A 311 23.65 15.52 13.58
N ASP A 312 24.54 15.60 12.59
CA ASP A 312 24.48 14.74 11.40
C ASP A 312 24.64 13.26 11.79
N ARG A 313 25.54 12.93 12.74
CA ARG A 313 25.66 11.56 13.30
C ARG A 313 24.39 11.12 14.04
N LYS A 314 23.77 12.01 14.83
CA LYS A 314 22.51 11.72 15.51
C LYS A 314 21.37 11.46 14.52
N LEU A 315 21.28 12.26 13.47
CA LEU A 315 20.30 12.09 12.40
C LEU A 315 20.49 10.77 11.65
N GLN A 316 21.73 10.39 11.31
CA GLN A 316 22.05 9.10 10.68
C GLN A 316 21.63 7.92 11.56
N ARG A 317 22.00 7.95 12.85
CA ARG A 317 21.61 6.91 13.81
C ARG A 317 20.09 6.81 13.92
N LEU A 318 19.39 7.94 13.91
CA LEU A 318 17.93 7.97 14.02
C LEU A 318 17.26 7.40 12.74
N ASP A 319 17.83 7.63 11.56
CA ASP A 319 17.38 7.02 10.30
C ASP A 319 17.56 5.48 10.32
N GLU A 320 18.68 4.99 10.84
CA GLU A 320 18.91 3.54 11.02
C GLU A 320 17.88 2.91 11.97
N LEU A 321 17.64 3.56 13.12
CA LEU A 321 16.62 3.11 14.07
C LEU A 321 15.21 3.16 13.48
N ASN A 322 14.90 4.15 12.65
CA ASN A 322 13.60 4.25 11.99
C ASN A 322 13.36 3.07 11.02
N LYS A 323 14.38 2.67 10.25
CA LYS A 323 14.28 1.51 9.36
C LYS A 323 13.98 0.23 10.12
N GLU A 324 14.68 0.01 11.25
CA GLU A 324 14.44 -1.15 12.11
C GLU A 324 13.05 -1.11 12.75
N LEU A 325 12.62 0.05 13.23
CA LEU A 325 11.28 0.26 13.76
C LEU A 325 10.20 -0.05 12.73
N MET A 326 10.35 0.41 11.48
CA MET A 326 9.40 0.13 10.41
C MET A 326 9.29 -1.37 10.10
N ILE A 327 10.40 -2.11 10.18
CA ILE A 327 10.39 -3.56 10.01
C ILE A 327 9.60 -4.21 11.14
N LEU A 328 9.90 -3.87 12.40
CA LEU A 328 9.20 -4.39 13.57
C LEU A 328 7.70 -4.05 13.55
N ALA A 329 7.35 -2.82 13.18
CA ALA A 329 5.96 -2.38 13.02
C ALA A 329 5.23 -3.22 11.96
N ARG A 330 5.86 -3.45 10.80
CA ARG A 330 5.30 -4.31 9.76
C ARG A 330 5.13 -5.76 10.21
N HIS A 331 6.07 -6.29 11.00
CA HIS A 331 5.95 -7.63 11.58
C HIS A 331 4.77 -7.73 12.55
N LYS A 332 4.61 -6.73 13.43
CA LYS A 332 3.45 -6.63 14.33
C LYS A 332 2.14 -6.55 13.54
N ASP A 333 2.07 -5.69 12.53
CA ASP A 333 0.86 -5.52 11.72
C ASP A 333 0.49 -6.81 10.98
N ALA A 334 1.47 -7.51 10.41
CA ALA A 334 1.24 -8.81 9.77
C ALA A 334 0.76 -9.87 10.77
N ALA A 335 1.37 -9.96 11.95
CA ALA A 335 0.92 -10.85 13.01
C ALA A 335 -0.51 -10.52 13.47
N GLY A 336 -0.84 -9.25 13.60
CA GLY A 336 -2.17 -8.76 13.97
C GLY A 336 -3.22 -9.09 12.91
N GLN A 337 -2.91 -8.92 11.62
CA GLN A 337 -3.79 -9.32 10.52
C GLN A 337 -4.06 -10.82 10.51
N ASN A 338 -3.02 -11.64 10.70
CA ASN A 338 -3.17 -13.10 10.77
C ASN A 338 -4.01 -13.53 11.97
N TYR A 339 -3.74 -12.96 13.15
CA TYR A 339 -4.53 -13.23 14.36
C TYR A 339 -6.01 -12.86 14.15
N ASN A 340 -6.30 -11.68 13.61
CA ASN A 340 -7.67 -11.24 13.35
C ASN A 340 -8.38 -12.12 12.32
N LEU A 341 -7.69 -12.57 11.26
CA LEU A 341 -8.27 -13.50 10.28
C LEU A 341 -8.65 -14.82 10.94
N TYR A 342 -7.74 -15.43 11.72
CA TYR A 342 -8.01 -16.72 12.35
C TYR A 342 -9.04 -16.60 13.48
N LEU A 343 -9.08 -15.46 14.18
CA LEU A 343 -10.12 -15.17 15.16
C LEU A 343 -11.49 -15.20 14.50
N HIS A 344 -11.63 -14.53 13.35
CA HIS A 344 -12.87 -14.55 12.57
C HIS A 344 -13.25 -15.98 12.14
N ARG A 345 -12.30 -16.74 11.59
CA ARG A 345 -12.54 -18.13 11.16
C ARG A 345 -12.96 -19.04 12.31
N VAL A 346 -12.35 -18.89 13.49
CA VAL A 346 -12.75 -19.64 14.69
C VAL A 346 -14.17 -19.30 15.11
N GLU A 347 -14.54 -18.01 15.11
CA GLU A 347 -15.91 -17.60 15.46
C GLU A 347 -16.94 -18.07 14.42
N GLU A 348 -16.62 -18.00 13.12
CA GLU A 348 -17.46 -18.56 12.05
C GLU A 348 -17.66 -20.07 12.23
N ALA A 349 -16.58 -20.81 12.51
CA ALA A 349 -16.64 -22.24 12.73
C ALA A 349 -17.48 -22.59 13.97
N LYS A 350 -17.35 -21.85 15.09
CA LYS A 350 -18.20 -22.02 16.28
C LYS A 350 -19.68 -21.72 16.00
N VAL A 351 -19.97 -20.69 15.22
CA VAL A 351 -21.35 -20.40 14.80
C VAL A 351 -21.86 -21.54 13.91
N SER A 352 -21.05 -22.07 13.02
CA SER A 352 -21.40 -23.24 12.19
C SER A 352 -21.71 -24.47 13.04
N GLU A 353 -20.85 -24.79 14.01
CA GLU A 353 -21.05 -25.90 14.93
C GLU A 353 -22.37 -25.78 15.70
N LYS A 354 -22.71 -24.57 16.19
CA LYS A 354 -24.00 -24.32 16.85
C LYS A 354 -25.20 -24.48 15.91
N MET A 355 -25.08 -24.10 14.64
CA MET A 355 -26.14 -24.28 13.64
C MET A 355 -26.34 -25.76 13.30
N ASP A 356 -25.25 -26.52 13.18
CA ASP A 356 -25.28 -27.97 12.96
C ASP A 356 -25.92 -28.70 14.16
N GLN A 357 -25.59 -28.31 15.40
CA GLN A 357 -26.23 -28.81 16.61
C GLN A 357 -27.73 -28.54 16.63
N LEU A 358 -28.17 -27.39 16.11
CA LEU A 358 -29.59 -27.04 15.97
C LEU A 358 -30.26 -27.70 14.75
N LYS A 359 -29.56 -28.58 14.01
CA LYS A 359 -30.01 -29.22 12.75
C LYS A 359 -30.53 -28.21 11.73
N MET A 360 -30.00 -26.99 11.75
CA MET A 360 -30.37 -25.95 10.78
C MET A 360 -29.64 -26.21 9.46
N SER A 361 -30.10 -27.21 8.71
CA SER A 361 -29.64 -27.47 7.35
C SER A 361 -30.11 -26.37 6.42
N ASN A 362 -29.27 -26.00 5.45
CA ASN A 362 -29.62 -25.08 4.39
C ASN A 362 -30.62 -25.64 3.37
N ILE A 363 -31.01 -26.90 3.54
CA ILE A 363 -32.08 -27.57 2.81
C ILE A 363 -33.39 -27.36 3.57
N SER A 364 -34.14 -26.33 3.17
CA SER A 364 -35.52 -26.12 3.63
C SER A 364 -36.50 -26.87 2.75
N VAL A 365 -37.44 -27.57 3.37
CA VAL A 365 -38.57 -28.21 2.68
C VAL A 365 -39.63 -27.15 2.42
N ILE A 366 -39.96 -26.91 1.15
CA ILE A 366 -41.01 -25.96 0.74
C ILE A 366 -42.37 -26.62 0.86
N GLN A 367 -42.47 -27.86 0.37
CA GLN A 367 -43.68 -28.68 0.40
C GLN A 367 -43.28 -30.11 0.77
N HIS A 368 -43.99 -30.69 1.73
CA HIS A 368 -43.82 -32.09 2.09
C HIS A 368 -44.50 -33.00 1.06
N ALA A 369 -44.02 -34.24 0.93
CA ALA A 369 -44.66 -35.21 0.07
C ALA A 369 -46.02 -35.60 0.66
N GLU A 370 -47.09 -35.34 -0.09
CA GLU A 370 -48.46 -35.72 0.26
C GLU A 370 -48.88 -36.97 -0.49
N THR A 371 -49.85 -37.70 0.06
CA THR A 371 -50.38 -38.89 -0.59
C THR A 371 -51.26 -38.49 -1.78
N PRO A 372 -50.94 -38.90 -3.01
CA PRO A 372 -51.70 -38.48 -4.18
C PRO A 372 -53.14 -39.05 -4.14
N THR A 373 -54.11 -38.20 -4.45
CA THR A 373 -55.54 -38.57 -4.52
C THR A 373 -55.95 -39.12 -5.89
N GLY A 374 -55.13 -38.88 -6.93
CA GLY A 374 -55.31 -39.39 -8.28
C GLY A 374 -54.16 -40.30 -8.72
N ARG A 375 -54.37 -41.06 -9.81
CA ARG A 375 -53.32 -41.88 -10.42
C ARG A 375 -52.25 -40.99 -11.06
N ALA A 376 -51.00 -41.17 -10.68
CA ALA A 376 -49.85 -40.57 -11.36
C ALA A 376 -49.49 -41.39 -12.61
N GLY A 377 -49.37 -40.73 -13.79
CA GLY A 377 -48.99 -41.36 -15.05
C GLY A 377 -49.93 -41.05 -16.23
N ARG A 378 -49.65 -41.63 -17.41
CA ARG A 378 -50.52 -41.48 -18.58
C ARG A 378 -51.88 -42.11 -18.29
N SER A 379 -52.96 -41.44 -18.70
CA SER A 379 -54.31 -41.96 -18.46
C SER A 379 -54.47 -43.33 -19.13
N PRO A 380 -55.09 -44.33 -18.45
CA PRO A 380 -55.27 -45.67 -19.02
C PRO A 380 -56.04 -45.62 -20.34
N ASN A 381 -56.93 -44.63 -20.49
CA ASN A 381 -57.67 -44.36 -21.71
C ASN A 381 -56.75 -44.00 -22.89
N LEU A 382 -55.68 -43.23 -22.67
CA LEU A 382 -54.74 -42.86 -23.73
C LEU A 382 -53.94 -44.08 -24.22
N ILE A 383 -53.53 -44.96 -23.30
CA ILE A 383 -52.87 -46.22 -23.64
C ILE A 383 -53.82 -47.14 -24.41
N LEU A 384 -55.08 -47.23 -23.96
CA LEU A 384 -56.11 -48.02 -24.62
C LEU A 384 -56.39 -47.53 -26.04
N ILE A 385 -56.51 -46.21 -26.24
CA ILE A 385 -56.72 -45.60 -27.56
C ILE A 385 -55.52 -45.89 -28.48
N LEU A 386 -54.30 -45.72 -27.99
CA LEU A 386 -53.10 -45.97 -28.79
C LEU A 386 -52.97 -47.46 -29.16
N GLY A 387 -53.29 -48.35 -28.22
CA GLY A 387 -53.35 -49.79 -28.47
C GLY A 387 -54.42 -50.17 -29.50
N ALA A 388 -55.60 -49.56 -29.45
CA ALA A 388 -56.66 -49.78 -30.43
C ALA A 388 -56.26 -49.31 -31.83
N ILE A 389 -55.63 -48.13 -31.95
CA ILE A 389 -55.13 -47.62 -33.24
C ILE A 389 -54.06 -48.56 -33.82
N LEU A 390 -53.08 -48.97 -33.01
CA LEU A 390 -52.05 -49.90 -33.43
C LEU A 390 -52.63 -51.27 -33.82
N GLY A 391 -53.62 -51.76 -33.08
CA GLY A 391 -54.32 -53.01 -33.40
C GLY A 391 -55.06 -52.97 -34.74
N ILE A 392 -55.75 -51.86 -35.04
CA ILE A 392 -56.43 -51.66 -36.34
C ILE A 392 -55.40 -51.64 -37.47
N LEU A 393 -54.31 -50.87 -37.32
CA LEU A 393 -53.25 -50.79 -38.33
C LEU A 393 -52.60 -52.15 -38.57
N ALA A 394 -52.31 -52.90 -37.51
CA ALA A 394 -51.77 -54.25 -37.61
C ALA A 394 -52.75 -55.21 -38.30
N GLY A 395 -54.05 -55.12 -38.00
CA GLY A 395 -55.09 -55.93 -38.65
C GLY A 395 -55.20 -55.66 -40.15
N ILE A 396 -55.24 -54.38 -40.56
CA ILE A 396 -55.24 -53.98 -41.97
C ILE A 396 -53.96 -54.46 -42.66
N GLY A 397 -52.80 -54.24 -42.03
CA GLY A 397 -51.50 -54.66 -42.57
C GLY A 397 -51.42 -56.18 -42.75
N THR A 398 -51.94 -56.96 -41.80
CA THR A 398 -51.97 -58.42 -41.91
C THR A 398 -52.91 -58.88 -43.03
N GLY A 399 -54.08 -58.25 -43.18
CA GLY A 399 -54.99 -58.53 -44.29
C GLY A 399 -54.38 -58.27 -45.66
N LEU A 400 -53.72 -57.12 -45.83
CA LEU A 400 -53.01 -56.78 -47.07
C LEU A 400 -51.83 -57.72 -47.35
N LEU A 401 -51.10 -58.15 -46.31
CA LEU A 401 -50.04 -59.14 -46.46
C LEU A 401 -50.58 -60.50 -46.91
N LEU A 402 -51.69 -60.96 -46.32
CA LEU A 402 -52.34 -62.19 -46.73
C LEU A 402 -52.82 -62.12 -48.19
N GLU A 403 -53.44 -60.99 -48.58
CA GLU A 403 -53.86 -60.75 -49.97
C GLU A 403 -52.67 -60.65 -50.95
N PHE A 404 -51.53 -60.12 -50.52
CA PHE A 404 -50.33 -60.07 -51.35
C PHE A 404 -49.72 -61.47 -51.60
N PHE A 405 -49.83 -62.39 -50.64
CA PHE A 405 -49.34 -63.76 -50.78
C PHE A 405 -50.35 -64.71 -51.46
N GLU A 406 -51.65 -64.45 -51.33
CA GLU A 406 -52.70 -65.10 -52.12
C GLU A 406 -52.77 -64.45 -53.50
N GLY A 407 -51.91 -64.88 -54.43
CA GLY A 407 -51.89 -64.43 -55.83
C GLY A 407 -53.11 -64.84 -56.67
N ALA A 408 -54.33 -64.62 -56.17
CA ALA A 408 -55.59 -64.86 -56.88
C ALA A 408 -56.12 -63.56 -57.47
N TYR A 409 -56.45 -63.54 -58.76
CA TYR A 409 -57.06 -62.39 -59.42
C TYR A 409 -58.49 -62.18 -58.88
N THR A 410 -58.65 -61.27 -57.93
CA THR A 410 -59.93 -60.97 -57.27
C THR A 410 -60.90 -60.19 -58.15
N ARG A 411 -60.42 -59.54 -59.22
CA ARG A 411 -61.26 -58.86 -60.23
C ARG A 411 -61.11 -59.49 -61.61
N PRO A 412 -62.22 -59.79 -62.32
CA PRO A 412 -62.18 -60.38 -63.65
C PRO A 412 -61.48 -59.47 -64.68
N GLU A 413 -61.55 -58.16 -64.45
CA GLU A 413 -60.90 -57.13 -65.28
C GLU A 413 -59.37 -57.18 -65.17
N GLN A 414 -58.81 -57.47 -63.99
CA GLN A 414 -57.36 -57.61 -63.80
C GLN A 414 -56.82 -58.84 -64.52
N ALA A 415 -57.54 -59.97 -64.45
CA ALA A 415 -57.19 -61.17 -65.20
C ALA A 415 -57.23 -60.93 -66.72
N ALA A 416 -58.27 -60.27 -67.24
CA ALA A 416 -58.38 -59.98 -68.67
C ALA A 416 -57.25 -59.07 -69.19
N SER A 417 -56.85 -58.08 -68.38
CA SER A 417 -55.76 -57.14 -68.73
C SER A 417 -54.38 -57.80 -68.70
N ASP A 418 -54.07 -58.60 -67.68
CA ASP A 418 -52.77 -59.27 -67.57
C ASP A 418 -52.59 -60.37 -68.63
N LEU A 419 -53.66 -61.11 -68.93
CA LEU A 419 -53.65 -62.19 -69.93
C LEU A 419 -53.88 -61.71 -71.37
N ASN A 420 -54.20 -60.42 -71.55
CA ASN A 420 -54.45 -59.78 -72.86
C ASN A 420 -55.55 -60.48 -73.69
N LEU A 421 -56.56 -61.02 -73.01
CA LEU A 421 -57.68 -61.75 -73.60
C LEU A 421 -59.00 -61.03 -73.32
N PRO A 422 -59.94 -60.97 -74.29
CA PRO A 422 -61.22 -60.32 -74.09
C PRO A 422 -62.05 -61.08 -73.03
N LEU A 423 -62.63 -60.34 -72.08
CA LEU A 423 -63.52 -60.91 -71.08
C LEU A 423 -64.84 -61.34 -71.73
N LEU A 424 -65.06 -62.65 -71.85
CA LEU A 424 -66.25 -63.20 -72.53
C LEU A 424 -67.46 -63.34 -71.59
N ALA A 425 -67.24 -63.76 -70.34
CA ALA A 425 -68.27 -63.84 -69.32
C ALA A 425 -67.62 -63.88 -67.92
N SER A 426 -68.24 -63.26 -66.92
CA SER A 426 -67.88 -63.48 -65.52
C SER A 426 -69.03 -64.18 -64.81
N PHE A 427 -68.71 -65.24 -64.07
CA PHE A 427 -69.67 -65.94 -63.23
C PHE A 427 -69.33 -65.60 -61.78
N SER A 428 -70.20 -64.83 -61.14
CA SER A 428 -70.09 -64.60 -59.70
C SER A 428 -70.45 -65.90 -59.00
N GLN A 429 -69.45 -66.62 -58.51
CA GLN A 429 -69.69 -67.71 -57.58
C GLN A 429 -69.98 -67.07 -56.23
N LYS A 430 -71.27 -67.02 -55.86
CA LYS A 430 -71.67 -66.73 -54.47
C LYS A 430 -71.21 -67.91 -53.63
N LEU A 431 -70.10 -67.74 -52.90
CA LEU A 431 -69.83 -68.53 -51.71
C LEU A 431 -70.60 -67.94 -50.53
#